data_AF-A0A803QAZ8-F1
#
_entry.id   AF-A0A803QAZ8-F1
#
_cell.length_a   1.000
_cell.length_b   1.000
_cell.length_c   1.000
_cell.angle_alpha   90.00
_cell.angle_beta   90.00
_cell.angle_gamma   90.00
#
_symmetry.space_group_name_H-M   'P 1'
#
loop_
_entity.id
_entity.type
_entity.pdbx_description
1 polymer ?
#
loop_
_entity_poly.entity_id
_entity_poly.type
_entity_poly.pdbx_seq_one_letter_code
_entity_poly.pdbx_strand_id
1 'polypeptide(L)'
;MECGSCSSSVAGGAAMALWCGKGLVSTPKMLPLRVFLSVNSESLKFNPCPGLGFLHSMQHFKHKLKVQLKSSQKMHPSYASIIKAEHPQNTDLPRYYSRKEKKPFPVPIVELRRAARERLKKRKGQPRKPVPPPKNGMLVKSFIPIAYDVYNARITLINNLKKLLKAVTVHACKYCNEIHVGPTGHPFRSCRGQNTSARRGLHDWTTATWEDIFLPVDAYHLYDRLGKRIPHNQRFAIPRIPALVELCIQAGVDIPDFPTKRRRKPIIRINKSEFVDADESELPDPDPDAPKPPILTEIPDFDIVGPSNEEETTLLAEETLQAWEKMRKGAQKLMKLYPVRVCGYCPEVHIGPSGHKAQNCGAHKHQQRNGQHGWQSAVIDDLIPPRYVWHVPDVNGPPLQRELRSFYGQGPAVVEMCMQAGAAVPEQFRGTMRLDVGIPTDPKEAEMPSKLTMAGAEGVKTTSQKVATAGQNSTEALHQRSKLPYCPMRMALGGFAIAMTLGYFTLYSKKKPEATALDVAKVATGTSSPENTRPPPRN
;
A
#
# COMPACT_ATOMS: atom_id res chain seq x y z
N MET A 1 -63.23 -7.65 42.61
CA MET A 1 -64.15 -7.06 41.62
C MET A 1 -63.63 -7.40 40.25
N GLU A 2 -64.50 -8.02 39.46
CA GLU A 2 -64.27 -8.75 38.22
C GLU A 2 -64.01 -7.85 36.99
N CYS A 3 -63.80 -8.56 35.87
CA CYS A 3 -63.75 -8.17 34.45
C CYS A 3 -62.34 -7.86 33.92
N GLY A 4 -61.75 -8.61 32.98
CA GLY A 4 -62.25 -9.65 32.07
C GLY A 4 -62.28 -9.17 30.62
N SER A 5 -61.68 -9.98 29.74
CA SER A 5 -61.84 -10.04 28.27
C SER A 5 -61.09 -9.00 27.42
N CYS A 6 -60.69 -9.25 26.17
CA CYS A 6 -60.42 -10.45 25.35
C CYS A 6 -59.77 -9.96 24.04
N SER A 7 -59.12 -10.89 23.37
CA SER A 7 -58.37 -10.82 22.11
C SER A 7 -59.16 -10.33 20.88
N SER A 8 -58.45 -9.85 19.86
CA SER A 8 -58.74 -10.23 18.46
C SER A 8 -57.55 -10.01 17.53
N SER A 9 -57.27 -11.05 16.74
CA SER A 9 -56.33 -11.14 15.64
C SER A 9 -57.04 -10.89 14.31
N VAL A 10 -56.41 -10.18 13.37
CA VAL A 10 -56.82 -10.19 11.95
C VAL A 10 -55.58 -10.32 11.07
N ALA A 11 -55.53 -11.44 10.35
CA ALA A 11 -54.68 -11.66 9.19
C ALA A 11 -55.37 -11.10 7.95
N GLY A 12 -54.64 -10.36 7.12
CA GLY A 12 -55.09 -9.90 5.81
C GLY A 12 -53.98 -10.11 4.79
N GLY A 13 -54.15 -11.11 3.93
CA GLY A 13 -53.28 -11.36 2.79
C GLY A 13 -53.49 -10.33 1.69
N ALA A 14 -52.39 -9.93 1.03
CA ALA A 14 -52.43 -9.13 -0.19
C ALA A 14 -51.72 -9.88 -1.31
N ALA A 15 -52.43 -9.95 -2.45
CA ALA A 15 -52.07 -10.69 -3.65
C ALA A 15 -50.84 -10.10 -4.38
N MET A 16 -50.01 -11.00 -4.90
CA MET A 16 -48.92 -10.69 -5.82
C MET A 16 -49.46 -10.47 -7.23
N ALA A 17 -49.36 -9.24 -7.74
CA ALA A 17 -49.49 -8.94 -9.16
C ALA A 17 -48.12 -9.04 -9.84
N LEU A 18 -47.97 -10.01 -10.75
CA LEU A 18 -46.83 -10.18 -11.63
C LEU A 18 -46.87 -9.14 -12.75
N TRP A 19 -46.01 -8.12 -12.67
CA TRP A 19 -45.68 -7.27 -13.82
C TRP A 19 -44.25 -7.54 -14.29
N CYS A 20 -44.17 -8.13 -15.48
CA CYS A 20 -42.93 -8.40 -16.21
C CYS A 20 -42.53 -7.13 -16.97
N GLY A 21 -41.51 -6.42 -16.48
CA GLY A 21 -40.93 -5.25 -17.13
C GLY A 21 -39.42 -5.42 -17.28
N LYS A 22 -38.94 -5.55 -18.53
CA LYS A 22 -37.51 -5.56 -18.86
C LYS A 22 -36.95 -4.15 -18.67
N GLY A 23 -36.19 -3.93 -17.61
CA GLY A 23 -35.43 -2.69 -17.38
C GLY A 23 -33.97 -3.01 -17.06
N LEU A 24 -33.04 -2.48 -17.87
CA LEU A 24 -31.62 -2.45 -17.53
C LEU A 24 -31.43 -1.57 -16.29
N VAL A 25 -31.20 -2.20 -15.14
CA VAL A 25 -30.85 -1.51 -13.90
C VAL A 25 -29.32 -1.43 -13.80
N SER A 26 -28.78 -0.24 -14.04
CA SER A 26 -27.41 0.12 -13.67
C SER A 26 -27.27 0.00 -12.15
N THR A 27 -26.36 -0.85 -11.69
CA THR A 27 -26.03 -0.99 -10.27
C THR A 27 -25.36 0.30 -9.76
N PRO A 28 -25.91 1.01 -8.75
CA PRO A 28 -25.20 2.11 -8.12
C PRO A 28 -24.00 1.58 -7.34
N LYS A 29 -22.85 2.26 -7.46
CA LYS A 29 -21.69 2.05 -6.59
C LYS A 29 -22.16 2.25 -5.14
N MET A 30 -21.96 1.25 -4.28
CA MET A 30 -22.13 1.44 -2.83
C MET A 30 -21.12 2.48 -2.35
N LEU A 31 -21.63 3.67 -2.05
CA LEU A 31 -20.93 4.68 -1.26
C LEU A 31 -20.84 4.17 0.19
N PRO A 32 -19.71 4.37 0.89
CA PRO A 32 -19.70 4.20 2.34
C PRO A 32 -20.70 5.17 2.97
N LEU A 33 -21.53 4.65 3.88
CA LEU A 33 -22.44 5.45 4.70
C LEU A 33 -21.60 6.44 5.54
N ARG A 34 -21.64 7.74 5.20
CA ARG A 34 -21.11 8.80 6.05
C ARG A 34 -22.11 9.07 7.18
N VAL A 35 -21.64 9.00 8.42
CA VAL A 35 -22.29 9.62 9.57
C VAL A 35 -21.66 11.00 9.72
N PHE A 36 -22.44 12.07 9.55
CA PHE A 36 -22.03 13.42 9.90
C PHE A 36 -22.32 13.65 11.38
N LEU A 37 -21.29 14.03 12.15
CA LEU A 37 -21.47 14.51 13.52
C LEU A 37 -21.61 16.03 13.49
N SER A 38 -22.81 16.51 13.78
CA SER A 38 -23.06 17.92 14.13
C SER A 38 -22.73 18.11 15.60
N VAL A 39 -21.84 19.03 15.92
CA VAL A 39 -21.68 19.56 17.28
C VAL A 39 -22.03 21.03 17.22
N ASN A 40 -23.18 21.37 17.80
CA ASN A 40 -23.57 22.74 18.08
C ASN A 40 -22.60 23.33 19.11
N SER A 41 -22.00 24.48 18.84
CA SER A 41 -21.33 25.29 19.87
C SER A 41 -21.90 26.70 19.86
N GLU A 42 -22.59 27.04 20.95
CA GLU A 42 -23.01 28.40 21.28
C GLU A 42 -21.79 29.30 21.48
N SER A 43 -21.85 30.47 20.86
CA SER A 43 -20.83 31.50 20.90
C SER A 43 -20.79 32.21 22.24
N LEU A 44 -19.64 32.23 22.91
CA LEU A 44 -19.32 33.22 23.94
C LEU A 44 -18.07 34.02 23.55
N LYS A 45 -18.31 35.32 23.40
CA LYS A 45 -17.35 36.39 23.12
C LYS A 45 -16.44 36.61 24.33
N PHE A 46 -15.14 36.83 24.12
CA PHE A 46 -14.34 37.69 24.99
C PHE A 46 -13.37 38.54 24.17
N ASN A 47 -13.31 39.81 24.57
CA ASN A 47 -12.65 40.95 23.93
C ASN A 47 -11.13 41.04 24.24
N PRO A 48 -10.38 41.91 23.52
CA PRO A 48 -8.91 41.87 23.41
C PRO A 48 -8.13 42.91 24.26
N CYS A 49 -6.79 42.76 24.25
CA CYS A 49 -5.68 43.74 24.48
C CYS A 49 -5.03 43.82 25.90
N PRO A 50 -3.85 44.47 26.08
CA PRO A 50 -2.59 44.51 25.28
C PRO A 50 -1.28 44.49 26.14
N GLY A 51 -0.08 44.43 25.53
CA GLY A 51 1.17 44.79 26.25
C GLY A 51 2.51 44.50 25.54
N LEU A 52 3.08 45.56 24.93
CA LEU A 52 4.48 45.74 24.47
C LEU A 52 5.48 45.44 25.62
N GLY A 53 6.76 45.08 25.48
CA GLY A 53 7.78 45.15 24.43
C GLY A 53 9.12 45.33 25.16
N PHE A 54 10.24 44.76 24.68
CA PHE A 54 11.59 45.27 25.01
C PHE A 54 12.65 44.61 24.08
N LEU A 55 13.14 45.40 23.13
CA LEU A 55 14.37 45.16 22.37
C LEU A 55 15.19 46.44 22.46
N HIS A 56 16.39 46.39 23.05
CA HIS A 56 17.58 47.05 22.48
C HIS A 56 18.89 46.67 23.21
N SER A 57 19.95 46.62 22.40
CA SER A 57 21.36 46.92 22.70
C SER A 57 22.23 45.89 23.42
N MET A 58 23.20 45.34 22.68
CA MET A 58 24.62 45.51 23.02
C MET A 58 25.50 45.30 21.77
N GLN A 59 26.09 46.40 21.29
CA GLN A 59 27.21 46.41 20.36
C GLN A 59 28.54 46.32 21.13
N HIS A 60 29.58 45.89 20.39
CA HIS A 60 31.02 46.01 20.65
C HIS A 60 31.68 45.03 21.62
N PHE A 61 32.43 44.07 21.08
CA PHE A 61 33.83 43.83 21.50
C PHE A 61 34.61 43.23 20.31
N LYS A 62 35.57 44.01 19.78
CA LYS A 62 36.56 43.57 18.76
C LYS A 62 37.89 43.36 19.49
N HIS A 63 38.39 42.13 19.54
CA HIS A 63 39.80 41.87 19.83
C HIS A 63 40.51 41.37 18.56
N LYS A 64 41.47 42.17 18.11
CA LYS A 64 42.45 41.84 17.07
C LYS A 64 43.44 40.82 17.63
N LEU A 65 43.54 39.65 17.01
CA LEU A 65 44.72 38.80 17.12
C LEU A 65 45.38 38.70 15.73
N LYS A 66 46.60 39.20 15.65
CA LYS A 66 47.40 39.36 14.44
C LYS A 66 48.23 38.08 14.29
N VAL A 67 47.88 37.22 13.32
CA VAL A 67 48.72 36.09 12.91
C VAL A 67 49.14 36.32 11.46
N GLN A 68 50.43 36.58 11.26
CA GLN A 68 51.06 36.66 9.95
C GLN A 68 51.03 35.28 9.29
N LEU A 69 50.25 35.13 8.22
CA LEU A 69 50.28 33.95 7.36
C LEU A 69 51.28 34.20 6.22
N LYS A 70 52.47 33.59 6.30
CA LYS A 70 53.41 33.57 5.18
C LYS A 70 52.88 32.57 4.13
N SER A 71 52.58 33.12 2.96
CA SER A 71 52.28 32.41 1.72
C SER A 71 53.40 31.42 1.35
N SER A 72 53.05 30.15 1.17
CA SER A 72 53.82 29.21 0.37
C SER A 72 52.82 28.46 -0.51
N GLN A 73 52.79 28.85 -1.78
CA GLN A 73 52.00 28.20 -2.82
C GLN A 73 52.58 26.81 -3.08
N LYS A 74 51.80 25.78 -2.78
CA LYS A 74 51.91 24.47 -3.44
C LYS A 74 50.57 24.19 -4.10
N MET A 75 50.55 24.25 -5.43
CA MET A 75 49.41 23.83 -6.24
C MET A 75 49.20 22.33 -6.03
N HIS A 76 48.14 21.97 -5.31
CA HIS A 76 47.61 20.62 -5.33
C HIS A 76 46.67 20.46 -6.53
N PRO A 77 46.67 19.31 -7.23
CA PRO A 77 45.73 19.05 -8.31
C PRO A 77 44.32 19.21 -7.76
N SER A 78 43.49 20.01 -8.44
CA SER A 78 42.07 20.12 -8.14
C SER A 78 41.45 18.73 -8.30
N TYR A 79 41.28 18.01 -7.19
CA TYR A 79 40.31 16.94 -7.14
C TYR A 79 38.98 17.60 -7.49
N ALA A 80 38.44 17.27 -8.67
CA ALA A 80 37.06 17.57 -8.98
C ALA A 80 36.24 17.00 -7.82
N SER A 81 35.67 17.88 -6.99
CA SER A 81 34.70 17.51 -6.00
C SER A 81 33.54 16.89 -6.77
N ILE A 82 33.55 15.58 -6.93
CA ILE A 82 32.40 14.84 -7.42
C ILE A 82 31.31 15.16 -6.41
N ILE A 83 30.39 16.04 -6.78
CA ILE A 83 29.14 16.24 -6.05
C ILE A 83 28.49 14.87 -6.08
N LYS A 84 28.68 14.09 -5.01
CA LYS A 84 27.89 12.89 -4.79
C LYS A 84 26.49 13.40 -4.50
N ALA A 85 25.67 13.50 -5.54
CA ALA A 85 24.23 13.58 -5.34
C ALA A 85 23.85 12.36 -4.50
N GLU A 86 23.35 12.58 -3.28
CA GLU A 86 22.85 11.49 -2.43
C GLU A 86 21.67 10.76 -3.09
N HIS A 87 21.06 11.37 -4.11
CA HIS A 87 19.93 10.85 -4.84
C HIS A 87 20.30 10.59 -6.31
N PRO A 88 20.13 9.35 -6.82
CA PRO A 88 20.40 9.04 -8.21
C PRO A 88 19.38 9.71 -9.13
N GLN A 89 19.86 10.35 -10.19
CA GLN A 89 19.04 10.88 -11.27
C GLN A 89 18.28 9.73 -11.96
N ASN A 90 17.02 9.95 -12.33
CA ASN A 90 16.15 8.97 -12.98
C ASN A 90 15.92 7.69 -12.16
N THR A 91 15.47 7.86 -10.91
CA THR A 91 15.12 6.72 -10.05
C THR A 91 13.86 6.03 -10.55
N ASP A 92 13.89 4.69 -10.65
CA ASP A 92 12.71 3.90 -11.00
C ASP A 92 11.62 3.99 -9.92
N LEU A 93 10.37 4.06 -10.38
CA LEU A 93 9.22 3.99 -9.47
C LEU A 93 9.11 2.62 -8.80
N PRO A 94 8.50 2.55 -7.59
CA PRO A 94 8.18 1.28 -6.98
C PRO A 94 7.40 0.37 -7.93
N ARG A 95 7.88 -0.87 -8.10
CA ARG A 95 7.24 -1.85 -8.98
C ARG A 95 5.79 -2.08 -8.56
N TYR A 96 4.86 -1.91 -9.50
CA TYR A 96 3.49 -2.34 -9.34
C TYR A 96 3.41 -3.87 -9.35
N TYR A 97 2.75 -4.45 -8.35
CA TYR A 97 2.50 -5.89 -8.28
C TYR A 97 1.04 -6.18 -8.64
N SER A 98 0.86 -7.04 -9.64
CA SER A 98 -0.48 -7.51 -10.01
C SER A 98 -1.05 -8.44 -8.94
N ARG A 99 -2.38 -8.62 -8.91
CA ARG A 99 -3.04 -9.62 -8.04
C ARG A 99 -2.65 -11.09 -8.36
N LYS A 100 -1.86 -11.32 -9.41
CA LYS A 100 -1.39 -12.64 -9.85
C LYS A 100 -0.05 -13.03 -9.21
N GLU A 101 0.77 -12.03 -8.88
CA GLU A 101 2.06 -12.23 -8.24
C GLU A 101 2.01 -11.84 -6.76
N LYS A 102 2.88 -12.45 -5.94
CA LYS A 102 3.00 -12.06 -4.55
C LYS A 102 4.02 -10.94 -4.45
N LYS A 103 3.70 -9.86 -3.73
CA LYS A 103 4.69 -8.87 -3.29
C LYS A 103 5.80 -9.59 -2.50
N PRO A 104 7.08 -9.33 -2.77
CA PRO A 104 8.17 -9.91 -2.01
C PRO A 104 8.07 -9.54 -0.53
N PHE A 105 8.66 -10.37 0.33
CA PHE A 105 8.77 -10.02 1.75
C PHE A 105 9.72 -8.82 1.91
N PRO A 106 9.40 -7.85 2.79
CA PRO A 106 10.30 -6.72 3.03
C PRO A 106 11.70 -7.13 3.48
N VAL A 107 11.78 -8.23 4.23
CA VAL A 107 13.02 -8.91 4.59
C VAL A 107 12.96 -10.33 4.01
N PRO A 108 13.98 -10.79 3.25
CA PRO A 108 13.99 -12.13 2.68
C PRO A 108 13.69 -13.23 3.70
N ILE A 109 12.89 -14.24 3.30
CA ILE A 109 12.45 -15.32 4.19
C ILE A 109 13.64 -16.05 4.83
N VAL A 110 14.73 -16.21 4.08
CA VAL A 110 15.96 -16.87 4.57
C VAL A 110 16.57 -16.10 5.73
N GLU A 111 16.61 -14.76 5.65
CA GLU A 111 17.10 -13.90 6.72
C GLU A 111 16.17 -13.90 7.93
N LEU A 112 14.85 -13.89 7.71
CA LEU A 112 13.87 -14.05 8.80
C LEU A 112 14.08 -15.37 9.56
N ARG A 113 14.34 -16.46 8.84
CA ARG A 113 14.65 -17.78 9.43
C ARG A 113 15.99 -17.75 10.18
N ARG A 114 17.03 -17.12 9.61
CA ARG A 114 18.34 -16.95 10.25
C ARG A 114 18.21 -16.18 11.57
N ALA A 115 17.57 -15.02 11.54
CA ALA A 115 17.33 -14.18 12.72
C ALA A 115 16.50 -14.91 13.79
N ALA A 116 15.50 -15.70 13.39
CA ALA A 116 14.72 -16.52 14.33
C ALA A 116 15.57 -17.60 15.02
N ARG A 117 16.45 -18.29 14.27
CA ARG A 117 17.38 -19.29 14.81
C ARG A 117 18.41 -18.64 15.76
N GLU A 118 18.94 -17.49 15.40
CA GLU A 118 19.87 -16.74 16.27
C GLU A 118 19.21 -16.31 17.59
N ARG A 119 17.95 -15.83 17.55
CA ARG A 119 17.19 -15.51 18.76
C ARG A 119 16.97 -16.74 19.64
N LEU A 120 16.69 -17.89 19.04
CA LEU A 120 16.53 -19.15 19.77
C LEU A 120 17.85 -19.57 20.43
N LYS A 121 18.97 -19.48 19.72
CA LYS A 121 20.31 -19.76 20.25
C LYS A 121 20.65 -18.83 21.41
N LYS A 122 20.48 -17.52 21.25
CA LYS A 122 20.74 -16.51 22.29
C LYS A 122 19.85 -16.72 23.53
N ARG A 123 18.64 -17.24 23.36
CA ARG A 123 17.70 -17.48 24.46
C ARG A 123 17.96 -18.80 25.20
N LYS A 124 18.69 -19.75 24.59
CA LYS A 124 18.97 -21.05 25.21
C LYS A 124 19.78 -20.83 26.51
N GLY A 125 19.27 -21.34 27.63
CA GLY A 125 19.90 -21.18 28.94
C GLY A 125 19.66 -19.83 29.65
N GLN A 126 18.97 -18.88 29.02
CA GLN A 126 18.64 -17.60 29.66
C GLN A 126 17.28 -17.65 30.36
N PRO A 127 17.11 -16.98 31.51
CA PRO A 127 15.82 -16.85 32.18
C PRO A 127 14.79 -16.15 31.29
N ARG A 128 13.51 -16.49 31.46
CA ARG A 128 12.42 -15.85 30.72
C ARG A 128 12.29 -14.39 31.17
N LYS A 129 12.64 -13.46 30.28
CA LYS A 129 12.38 -12.03 30.52
C LYS A 129 10.87 -11.74 30.50
N PRO A 130 10.41 -10.78 31.33
CA PRO A 130 9.05 -10.26 31.22
C PRO A 130 8.74 -9.80 29.80
N VAL A 131 7.49 -9.96 29.40
CA VAL A 131 7.03 -9.54 28.08
C VAL A 131 6.89 -8.02 28.10
N PRO A 132 7.58 -7.29 27.20
CA PRO A 132 7.48 -5.85 27.18
C PRO A 132 6.13 -5.38 26.58
N PRO A 133 5.68 -4.17 26.90
CA PRO A 133 4.57 -3.54 26.18
C PRO A 133 4.94 -3.31 24.70
N PRO A 134 3.97 -3.36 23.77
CA PRO A 134 2.54 -3.58 23.99
C PRO A 134 2.12 -5.07 24.06
N LYS A 135 3.07 -6.02 24.05
CA LYS A 135 2.79 -7.47 23.96
C LYS A 135 2.27 -8.08 25.27
N ASN A 136 2.37 -7.35 26.37
CA ASN A 136 1.78 -7.68 27.68
C ASN A 136 0.44 -6.97 27.90
N GLY A 137 -0.11 -6.31 26.88
CA GLY A 137 -1.44 -5.69 26.93
C GLY A 137 -1.45 -4.23 27.39
N MET A 138 -0.34 -3.75 27.96
CA MET A 138 -0.21 -2.33 28.37
C MET A 138 0.18 -1.44 27.18
N LEU A 139 -0.14 -0.15 27.28
CA LEU A 139 0.35 0.86 26.34
C LEU A 139 1.81 1.23 26.61
N VAL A 140 2.48 1.76 25.58
CA VAL A 140 3.83 2.31 25.69
C VAL A 140 3.69 3.83 25.89
N LYS A 141 3.81 4.31 27.13
CA LYS A 141 3.52 5.72 27.50
C LYS A 141 4.21 6.74 26.59
N SER A 142 5.48 6.52 26.24
CA SER A 142 6.26 7.42 25.36
C SER A 142 5.78 7.46 23.90
N PHE A 143 4.94 6.51 23.47
CA PHE A 143 4.39 6.45 22.12
C PHE A 143 2.97 7.03 22.03
N ILE A 144 2.32 7.31 23.16
CA ILE A 144 0.97 7.91 23.17
C ILE A 144 1.00 9.29 22.50
N PRO A 145 1.91 10.24 22.85
CA PRO A 145 1.96 11.53 22.16
C PRO A 145 2.22 11.41 20.66
N ILE A 146 3.08 10.46 20.26
CA ILE A 146 3.36 10.18 18.84
C ILE A 146 2.09 9.70 18.12
N ALA A 147 1.25 8.91 18.77
CA ALA A 147 0.00 8.44 18.20
C ALA A 147 -0.99 9.58 17.95
N TYR A 148 -1.11 10.50 18.92
CA TYR A 148 -1.92 11.72 18.77
C TYR A 148 -1.35 12.64 17.70
N ASP A 149 -0.03 12.83 17.64
CA ASP A 149 0.65 13.60 16.59
C ASP A 149 0.36 13.04 15.19
N VAL A 150 0.42 11.72 15.02
CA VAL A 150 0.12 11.05 13.74
C VAL A 150 -1.35 11.21 13.38
N TYR A 151 -2.25 11.05 14.36
CA TYR A 151 -3.68 11.22 14.14
C TYR A 151 -4.00 12.66 13.73
N ASN A 152 -3.52 13.66 14.47
CA ASN A 152 -3.75 15.06 14.16
C ASN A 152 -3.11 15.48 12.84
N ALA A 153 -1.89 15.02 12.52
CA ALA A 153 -1.26 15.28 11.23
C ALA A 153 -2.07 14.69 10.05
N ARG A 154 -2.73 13.54 10.24
CA ARG A 154 -3.67 13.00 9.25
C ARG A 154 -4.86 13.94 9.03
N ILE A 155 -5.44 14.47 10.11
CA ILE A 155 -6.59 15.38 10.04
C ILE A 155 -6.20 16.70 9.36
N THR A 156 -5.07 17.30 9.76
CA THR A 156 -4.50 18.49 9.10
C THR A 156 -4.27 18.25 7.62
N LEU A 157 -3.67 17.10 7.26
CA LEU A 157 -3.48 16.74 5.85
C LEU A 157 -4.81 16.71 5.09
N ILE A 158 -5.83 16.01 5.61
CA ILE A 158 -7.13 15.91 4.94
C ILE A 158 -7.77 17.28 4.77
N ASN A 159 -7.78 18.10 5.83
CA ASN A 159 -8.34 19.44 5.79
C ASN A 159 -7.61 20.31 4.76
N ASN A 160 -6.28 20.27 4.73
CA ASN A 160 -5.51 21.07 3.78
C ASN A 160 -5.64 20.56 2.34
N LEU A 161 -5.74 19.24 2.11
CA LEU A 161 -6.04 18.69 0.80
C LEU A 161 -7.39 19.18 0.27
N LYS A 162 -8.43 19.21 1.12
CA LYS A 162 -9.75 19.74 0.75
C LYS A 162 -9.69 21.22 0.35
N LYS A 163 -8.92 22.03 1.09
CA LYS A 163 -8.72 23.45 0.78
C LYS A 163 -7.92 23.64 -0.51
N LEU A 164 -6.82 22.90 -0.70
CA LEU A 164 -5.99 22.97 -1.90
C LEU A 164 -6.74 22.52 -3.16
N LEU A 165 -7.67 21.58 -3.06
CA LEU A 165 -8.55 21.19 -4.18
C LEU A 165 -9.44 22.35 -4.70
N LYS A 166 -9.53 23.48 -3.98
CA LYS A 166 -10.18 24.70 -4.47
C LYS A 166 -9.27 25.57 -5.33
N ALA A 167 -7.95 25.43 -5.21
CA ALA A 167 -6.95 26.21 -5.93
C ALA A 167 -6.20 25.39 -7.00
N VAL A 168 -5.96 24.09 -6.75
CA VAL A 168 -5.25 23.20 -7.66
C VAL A 168 -6.21 22.22 -8.31
N THR A 169 -6.17 22.14 -9.64
CA THR A 169 -7.01 21.22 -10.40
C THR A 169 -6.45 19.80 -10.33
N VAL A 170 -7.28 18.85 -9.91
CA VAL A 170 -6.94 17.43 -9.88
C VAL A 170 -8.03 16.62 -10.57
N HIS A 171 -7.62 15.80 -11.53
CA HIS A 171 -8.46 14.94 -12.34
C HIS A 171 -8.38 13.50 -11.85
N ALA A 172 -9.52 12.85 -11.63
CA ALA A 172 -9.62 11.42 -11.37
C ALA A 172 -10.30 10.72 -12.54
N CYS A 173 -9.83 9.52 -12.91
CA CYS A 173 -10.47 8.75 -13.97
C CYS A 173 -11.72 8.04 -13.44
N LYS A 174 -12.87 8.18 -14.12
CA LYS A 174 -14.14 7.55 -13.70
C LYS A 174 -14.11 6.02 -13.69
N TYR A 175 -13.18 5.43 -14.46
CA TYR A 175 -13.14 4.00 -14.74
C TYR A 175 -11.95 3.26 -14.13
N CYS A 176 -10.90 3.97 -13.71
CA CYS A 176 -9.70 3.34 -13.13
C CYS A 176 -9.07 4.21 -12.04
N ASN A 177 -8.16 3.65 -11.27
CA ASN A 177 -7.50 4.36 -10.18
C ASN A 177 -6.29 5.15 -10.69
N GLU A 178 -6.42 5.91 -11.77
CA GLU A 178 -5.40 6.88 -12.22
C GLU A 178 -5.95 8.28 -11.96
N ILE A 179 -5.06 9.16 -11.48
CA ILE A 179 -5.34 10.56 -11.22
C ILE A 179 -4.25 11.41 -11.88
N HIS A 180 -4.53 12.68 -12.10
CA HIS A 180 -3.58 13.63 -12.65
C HIS A 180 -3.76 14.97 -11.97
N VAL A 181 -2.66 15.60 -11.58
CA VAL A 181 -2.66 16.96 -11.00
C VAL A 181 -2.22 17.91 -12.11
N GLY A 182 -3.06 18.87 -12.45
CA GLY A 182 -2.79 19.81 -13.53
C GLY A 182 -4.06 20.36 -14.18
N PRO A 183 -3.94 21.38 -15.05
CA PRO A 183 -5.08 22.07 -15.63
C PRO A 183 -5.91 21.14 -16.54
N THR A 184 -5.23 20.24 -17.26
CA THR A 184 -5.87 19.26 -18.15
C THR A 184 -5.37 17.85 -17.88
N GLY A 185 -6.24 16.85 -17.97
CA GLY A 185 -5.86 15.45 -17.81
C GLY A 185 -4.82 14.99 -18.85
N HIS A 186 -3.87 14.14 -18.46
CA HIS A 186 -2.79 13.73 -19.34
C HIS A 186 -3.27 12.94 -20.59
N PRO A 187 -2.56 13.01 -21.74
CA PRO A 187 -3.00 12.37 -22.98
C PRO A 187 -2.63 10.87 -23.09
N PHE A 188 -1.93 10.32 -22.09
CA PHE A 188 -1.44 8.94 -22.18
C PHE A 188 -2.58 7.92 -22.20
N ARG A 189 -2.48 6.97 -23.15
CA ARG A 189 -3.41 5.84 -23.30
C ARG A 189 -3.09 4.72 -22.30
N SER A 190 -3.15 5.04 -21.00
CA SER A 190 -2.82 4.12 -19.91
C SER A 190 -4.03 3.55 -19.18
N CYS A 191 -5.25 3.96 -19.53
CA CYS A 191 -6.45 3.55 -18.78
C CYS A 191 -6.65 2.03 -18.80
N ARG A 192 -6.73 1.43 -17.61
CA ARG A 192 -7.02 0.00 -17.41
C ARG A 192 -8.44 -0.26 -16.90
N GLY A 193 -9.29 0.76 -17.02
CA GLY A 193 -10.66 0.73 -16.52
C GLY A 193 -11.62 -0.04 -17.42
N GLN A 194 -12.88 -0.09 -17.00
CA GLN A 194 -13.96 -0.64 -17.81
C GLN A 194 -14.03 0.03 -19.19
N ASN A 195 -14.42 -0.75 -20.20
CA ASN A 195 -14.53 -0.33 -21.60
C ASN A 195 -13.23 0.28 -22.19
N THR A 196 -12.05 -0.08 -21.66
CA THR A 196 -10.76 0.44 -22.15
C THR A 196 -10.54 0.20 -23.64
N SER A 197 -10.94 -0.97 -24.18
CA SER A 197 -10.79 -1.29 -25.60
C SER A 197 -11.57 -0.33 -26.50
N ALA A 198 -12.83 -0.03 -26.14
CA ALA A 198 -13.67 0.92 -26.88
C ALA A 198 -13.12 2.36 -26.79
N ARG A 199 -12.60 2.74 -25.61
CA ARG A 199 -11.99 4.07 -25.37
C ARG A 199 -10.53 4.16 -25.84
N ARG A 200 -9.99 3.11 -26.47
CA ARG A 200 -8.61 3.02 -26.97
C ARG A 200 -7.58 3.39 -25.89
N GLY A 201 -7.85 3.02 -24.63
CA GLY A 201 -6.99 3.30 -23.48
C GLY A 201 -7.03 4.74 -22.95
N LEU A 202 -7.88 5.62 -23.49
CA LEU A 202 -8.05 6.99 -22.98
C LEU A 202 -8.76 7.01 -21.63
N HIS A 203 -8.42 8.01 -20.83
CA HIS A 203 -9.11 8.29 -19.57
C HIS A 203 -10.35 9.14 -19.81
N ASP A 204 -11.32 9.00 -18.91
CA ASP A 204 -12.47 9.89 -18.83
C ASP A 204 -12.37 10.57 -17.47
N TRP A 205 -12.01 11.84 -17.50
CA TRP A 205 -11.63 12.61 -16.32
C TRP A 205 -12.86 13.23 -15.66
N THR A 206 -12.82 13.27 -14.33
CA THR A 206 -13.75 13.98 -13.46
C THR A 206 -12.95 14.70 -12.39
N THR A 207 -13.57 15.61 -11.65
CA THR A 207 -12.96 16.24 -10.47
C THR A 207 -12.61 15.18 -9.43
N ALA A 208 -11.35 15.20 -8.97
CA ALA A 208 -10.89 14.31 -7.90
C ALA A 208 -11.34 14.78 -6.53
N THR A 209 -11.40 13.84 -5.59
CA THR A 209 -11.61 14.10 -4.17
C THR A 209 -10.31 13.90 -3.38
N TRP A 210 -10.28 14.29 -2.11
CA TRP A 210 -9.11 14.06 -1.26
C TRP A 210 -8.79 12.56 -1.11
N GLU A 211 -9.78 11.67 -1.18
CA GLU A 211 -9.61 10.20 -1.08
C GLU A 211 -8.88 9.62 -2.30
N ASP A 212 -8.99 10.27 -3.47
CA ASP A 212 -8.28 9.87 -4.69
C ASP A 212 -6.77 10.18 -4.60
N ILE A 213 -6.43 11.24 -3.85
CA ILE A 213 -5.07 11.74 -3.61
C ILE A 213 -4.43 10.99 -2.43
N PHE A 214 -5.11 10.95 -1.29
CA PHE A 214 -4.69 10.27 -0.07
C PHE A 214 -5.58 9.05 0.17
N LEU A 215 -5.17 7.92 -0.43
CA LEU A 215 -5.95 6.70 -0.46
C LEU A 215 -6.10 6.08 0.95
N PRO A 216 -7.30 6.05 1.53
CA PRO A 216 -7.54 5.34 2.79
C PRO A 216 -7.40 3.83 2.57
N VAL A 217 -6.58 3.19 3.39
CA VAL A 217 -6.49 1.73 3.46
C VAL A 217 -7.18 1.28 4.73
N ASP A 218 -8.15 0.38 4.62
CA ASP A 218 -8.94 -0.05 5.79
C ASP A 218 -8.34 -1.24 6.52
N ALA A 219 -8.58 -1.29 7.83
CA ALA A 219 -8.37 -2.45 8.69
C ALA A 219 -9.60 -2.69 9.58
N TYR A 220 -9.69 -3.91 10.11
CA TYR A 220 -10.66 -4.19 11.17
C TYR A 220 -10.26 -3.52 12.47
N HIS A 221 -11.23 -2.92 13.14
CA HIS A 221 -11.05 -2.42 14.50
C HIS A 221 -10.87 -3.57 15.51
N LEU A 222 -9.90 -3.44 16.42
CA LEU A 222 -9.66 -4.42 17.48
C LEU A 222 -9.99 -3.85 18.85
N TYR A 223 -11.13 -4.29 19.42
CA TYR A 223 -11.46 -4.00 20.82
C TYR A 223 -10.39 -4.52 21.78
N ASP A 224 -9.86 -5.73 21.57
CA ASP A 224 -8.72 -6.26 22.33
C ASP A 224 -7.62 -6.77 21.38
N ARG A 225 -6.48 -6.08 21.35
CA ARG A 225 -5.30 -6.45 20.54
C ARG A 225 -4.74 -7.84 20.84
N LEU A 226 -4.93 -8.32 22.07
CA LEU A 226 -4.47 -9.63 22.53
C LEU A 226 -5.56 -10.69 22.37
N GLY A 227 -6.77 -10.27 22.01
CA GLY A 227 -7.92 -11.11 21.82
C GLY A 227 -7.76 -12.12 20.68
N LYS A 228 -8.81 -12.92 20.49
CA LYS A 228 -8.84 -13.92 19.43
C LYS A 228 -8.82 -13.25 18.06
N ARG A 229 -8.11 -13.88 17.11
CA ARG A 229 -8.09 -13.43 15.70
C ARG A 229 -9.51 -13.47 15.15
N ILE A 230 -9.90 -12.39 14.46
CA ILE A 230 -11.20 -12.25 13.81
C ILE A 230 -11.47 -13.44 12.86
N PRO A 231 -12.49 -14.27 13.13
CA PRO A 231 -12.89 -15.36 12.26
C PRO A 231 -13.69 -14.83 11.05
N HIS A 232 -13.82 -15.66 10.01
CA HIS A 232 -14.48 -15.24 8.77
C HIS A 232 -15.96 -14.88 8.91
N ASN A 233 -16.70 -15.57 9.79
CA ASN A 233 -18.11 -15.30 10.04
C ASN A 233 -18.37 -13.95 10.72
N GLN A 234 -17.41 -13.43 11.50
CA GLN A 234 -17.54 -12.14 12.19
C GLN A 234 -17.11 -10.93 11.34
N ARG A 235 -16.69 -11.15 10.09
CA ARG A 235 -16.11 -10.10 9.22
C ARG A 235 -17.05 -8.93 8.91
N PHE A 236 -18.36 -9.10 9.08
CA PHE A 236 -19.37 -8.07 8.85
C PHE A 236 -19.87 -7.43 10.14
N ALA A 237 -19.63 -8.07 11.29
CA ALA A 237 -20.02 -7.54 12.59
C ALA A 237 -18.97 -6.58 13.16
N ILE A 238 -17.73 -6.64 12.65
CA ILE A 238 -16.63 -5.82 13.13
C ILE A 238 -16.46 -4.63 12.19
N PRO A 239 -16.46 -3.39 12.71
CA PRO A 239 -16.31 -2.21 11.87
C PRO A 239 -14.94 -2.19 11.19
N ARG A 240 -14.93 -1.63 9.98
CA ARG A 240 -13.72 -1.31 9.23
C ARG A 240 -13.46 0.18 9.33
N ILE A 241 -12.24 0.53 9.69
CA ILE A 241 -11.78 1.92 9.82
C ILE A 241 -10.44 2.08 9.11
N PRO A 242 -10.00 3.32 8.79
CA PRO A 242 -8.69 3.53 8.20
C PRO A 242 -7.59 2.88 9.07
N ALA A 243 -6.73 2.08 8.47
CA ALA A 243 -5.68 1.32 9.13
C ALA A 243 -4.70 2.20 9.89
N LEU A 244 -4.46 3.44 9.41
CA LEU A 244 -3.66 4.43 10.12
C LEU A 244 -4.37 4.90 11.42
N VAL A 245 -5.69 5.07 11.38
CA VAL A 245 -6.49 5.40 12.56
C VAL A 245 -6.47 4.25 13.56
N GLU A 246 -6.69 3.01 13.09
CA GLU A 246 -6.56 1.82 13.94
C GLU A 246 -5.17 1.71 14.56
N LEU A 247 -4.10 2.03 13.82
CA LEU A 247 -2.74 2.04 14.37
C LEU A 247 -2.59 3.06 15.50
N CYS A 248 -3.14 4.27 15.35
CA CYS A 248 -3.14 5.29 16.38
C CYS A 248 -3.98 4.88 17.61
N ILE A 249 -5.16 4.30 17.40
CA ILE A 249 -6.00 3.74 18.48
C ILE A 249 -5.23 2.66 19.24
N GLN A 250 -4.59 1.76 18.51
CA GLN A 250 -3.76 0.73 19.12
C GLN A 250 -2.48 1.31 19.76
N ALA A 251 -2.07 2.53 19.45
CA ALA A 251 -0.93 3.19 20.11
C ALA A 251 -1.33 4.05 21.32
N GLY A 252 -2.62 4.31 21.52
CA GLY A 252 -3.15 4.98 22.70
C GLY A 252 -4.01 6.20 22.42
N VAL A 253 -4.37 6.49 21.17
CA VAL A 253 -5.41 7.48 20.86
C VAL A 253 -6.77 6.92 21.28
N ASP A 254 -7.52 7.68 22.04
CA ASP A 254 -8.87 7.31 22.46
C ASP A 254 -9.91 8.02 21.59
N ILE A 255 -10.71 7.24 20.88
CA ILE A 255 -11.81 7.71 20.03
C ILE A 255 -13.10 7.08 20.58
N PRO A 256 -14.08 7.87 21.05
CA PRO A 256 -15.29 7.35 21.69
C PRO A 256 -16.04 6.30 20.86
N ASP A 257 -16.13 6.51 19.54
CA ASP A 257 -16.84 5.63 18.61
C ASP A 257 -16.15 4.27 18.40
N PHE A 258 -14.87 4.16 18.76
CA PHE A 258 -14.04 2.97 18.56
C PHE A 258 -13.35 2.55 19.87
N PRO A 259 -14.13 2.13 20.88
CA PRO A 259 -13.61 1.81 22.20
C PRO A 259 -12.63 0.63 22.13
N THR A 260 -11.54 0.72 22.88
CA THR A 260 -10.52 -0.34 22.95
C THR A 260 -10.20 -0.66 24.41
N LYS A 261 -10.06 -1.94 24.73
CA LYS A 261 -9.64 -2.41 26.05
C LYS A 261 -8.24 -1.88 26.39
N ARG A 262 -8.17 -1.00 27.39
CA ARG A 262 -6.92 -0.48 27.97
C ARG A 262 -6.66 -1.21 29.29
N ARG A 263 -5.48 -1.82 29.42
CA ARG A 263 -5.06 -2.51 30.64
C ARG A 263 -4.13 -1.60 31.43
N ARG A 264 -4.35 -1.50 32.74
CA ARG A 264 -3.49 -0.78 33.69
C ARG A 264 -2.44 -1.70 34.32
N LYS A 265 -2.72 -3.01 34.39
CA LYS A 265 -1.76 -4.04 34.78
C LYS A 265 -1.40 -4.96 33.60
N PRO A 266 -0.18 -5.53 33.56
CA PRO A 266 0.19 -6.50 32.54
C PRO A 266 -0.64 -7.78 32.69
N ILE A 267 -0.93 -8.45 31.57
CA ILE A 267 -1.59 -9.76 31.59
C ILE A 267 -0.76 -10.82 32.32
N ILE A 268 -1.45 -11.76 32.97
CA ILE A 268 -0.85 -12.96 33.53
C ILE A 268 -0.87 -14.05 32.46
N ARG A 269 0.31 -14.40 31.95
CA ARG A 269 0.43 -15.45 30.91
C ARG A 269 0.41 -16.83 31.55
N ILE A 270 -0.61 -17.61 31.22
CA ILE A 270 -0.69 -19.05 31.52
C ILE A 270 0.18 -19.81 30.50
N ASN A 271 -0.12 -19.60 29.21
CA ASN A 271 0.54 -20.27 28.10
C ASN A 271 0.99 -19.28 27.02
N LYS A 272 1.49 -19.80 25.89
CA LYS A 272 1.92 -18.98 24.74
C LYS A 272 0.78 -18.15 24.13
N SER A 273 -0.44 -18.67 24.15
CA SER A 273 -1.63 -18.08 23.54
C SER A 273 -2.76 -17.80 24.53
N GLU A 274 -2.60 -18.21 25.78
CA GLU A 274 -3.61 -18.13 26.82
C GLU A 274 -3.10 -17.24 27.95
N PHE A 275 -3.95 -16.34 28.39
CA PHE A 275 -3.65 -15.37 29.42
C PHE A 275 -4.93 -14.98 30.15
N VAL A 276 -4.75 -14.44 31.34
CA VAL A 276 -5.81 -13.87 32.16
C VAL A 276 -5.45 -12.42 32.44
N ASP A 277 -6.46 -11.57 32.51
CA ASP A 277 -6.26 -10.18 32.92
C ASP A 277 -5.96 -10.13 34.42
N ALA A 278 -4.96 -9.34 34.81
CA ALA A 278 -4.67 -9.14 36.22
C ALA A 278 -5.82 -8.38 36.88
N ASP A 279 -6.08 -8.67 38.15
CA ASP A 279 -7.10 -7.94 38.91
C ASP A 279 -6.70 -6.46 39.07
N GLU A 280 -7.56 -5.57 38.60
CA GLU A 280 -7.39 -4.12 38.64
C GLU A 280 -8.31 -3.44 39.67
N SER A 281 -9.06 -4.21 40.48
CA SER A 281 -10.01 -3.71 41.48
C SER A 281 -9.37 -2.80 42.54
N GLU A 282 -8.14 -3.11 42.94
CA GLU A 282 -7.36 -2.34 43.92
C GLU A 282 -6.72 -1.07 43.35
N LEU A 283 -6.81 -0.83 42.03
CA LEU A 283 -6.24 0.38 41.44
C LEU A 283 -7.19 1.57 41.62
N PRO A 284 -6.68 2.76 41.98
CA PRO A 284 -7.51 3.96 42.02
C PRO A 284 -8.13 4.18 40.64
N ASP A 285 -9.38 4.59 40.61
CA ASP A 285 -10.06 4.91 39.37
C ASP A 285 -9.31 6.00 38.60
N PRO A 286 -9.24 5.90 37.26
CA PRO A 286 -8.61 6.93 36.47
C PRO A 286 -9.37 8.24 36.67
N ASP A 287 -8.61 9.32 36.87
CA ASP A 287 -9.16 10.67 36.98
C ASP A 287 -9.98 10.99 35.71
N PRO A 288 -11.30 11.20 35.83
CA PRO A 288 -12.16 11.51 34.68
C PRO A 288 -11.81 12.86 34.05
N ASP A 289 -11.22 13.77 34.82
CA ASP A 289 -10.90 15.14 34.42
C ASP A 289 -9.46 15.29 33.91
N ALA A 290 -8.70 14.19 33.84
CA ALA A 290 -7.34 14.20 33.31
C ALA A 290 -7.32 14.78 31.88
N PRO A 291 -6.48 15.80 31.59
CA PRO A 291 -6.44 16.44 30.28
C PRO A 291 -6.15 15.42 29.18
N LYS A 292 -7.15 15.17 28.33
CA LYS A 292 -6.98 14.33 27.14
C LYS A 292 -6.24 15.14 26.09
N PRO A 293 -5.23 14.58 25.41
CA PRO A 293 -4.57 15.28 24.33
C PRO A 293 -5.60 15.68 23.26
N PRO A 294 -5.55 16.92 22.74
CA PRO A 294 -6.56 17.41 21.82
C PRO A 294 -6.54 16.61 20.53
N ILE A 295 -7.73 16.29 20.04
CA ILE A 295 -7.95 15.66 18.74
C ILE A 295 -8.54 16.72 17.81
N LEU A 296 -7.90 16.92 16.65
CA LEU A 296 -8.42 17.80 15.62
C LEU A 296 -9.64 17.19 14.93
N THR A 297 -10.55 18.05 14.46
CA THR A 297 -11.76 17.64 13.73
C THR A 297 -11.58 17.80 12.22
N GLU A 298 -12.11 16.86 11.45
CA GLU A 298 -12.18 17.00 9.99
C GLU A 298 -13.23 18.06 9.64
N ILE A 299 -12.87 19.03 8.79
CA ILE A 299 -13.77 20.11 8.37
C ILE A 299 -14.79 19.51 7.37
N PRO A 300 -16.11 19.71 7.57
CA PRO A 300 -17.13 19.28 6.62
C PRO A 300 -16.94 19.92 5.24
N ASP A 301 -17.29 19.21 4.17
CA ASP A 301 -17.01 19.66 2.79
C ASP A 301 -17.69 21.00 2.43
N PHE A 302 -18.81 21.33 3.09
CA PHE A 302 -19.54 22.59 2.91
C PHE A 302 -18.86 23.79 3.58
N ASP A 303 -18.06 23.57 4.62
CA ASP A 303 -17.35 24.61 5.38
C ASP A 303 -15.94 24.85 4.82
N ILE A 304 -15.56 24.14 3.76
CA ILE A 304 -14.24 24.27 3.13
C ILE A 304 -14.17 25.57 2.34
N VAL A 305 -13.40 26.50 2.88
CA VAL A 305 -12.97 27.72 2.20
C VAL A 305 -11.60 27.48 1.57
N GLY A 306 -11.47 27.79 0.27
CA GLY A 306 -10.18 27.74 -0.44
C GLY A 306 -9.27 28.89 -0.04
N PRO A 307 -7.97 28.82 -0.35
CA PRO A 307 -7.05 29.94 -0.11
C PRO A 307 -7.46 31.17 -0.95
N SER A 308 -7.25 32.36 -0.40
CA SER A 308 -7.70 33.63 -0.97
C SER A 308 -6.71 34.22 -1.98
N ASN A 309 -5.42 33.91 -1.82
CA ASN A 309 -4.34 34.40 -2.68
C ASN A 309 -3.22 33.35 -2.85
N GLU A 310 -2.24 33.67 -3.69
CA GLU A 310 -1.11 32.78 -4.01
C GLU A 310 -0.19 32.53 -2.80
N GLU A 311 0.02 33.53 -1.95
CA GLU A 311 0.84 33.41 -0.73
C GLU A 311 0.20 32.43 0.28
N GLU A 312 -1.10 32.57 0.53
CA GLU A 312 -1.87 31.67 1.37
C GLU A 312 -1.91 30.25 0.78
N THR A 313 -2.02 30.14 -0.55
CA THR A 313 -1.95 28.86 -1.27
C THR A 313 -0.59 28.18 -1.06
N THR A 314 0.50 28.94 -1.12
CA THR A 314 1.87 28.46 -0.91
C THR A 314 2.09 27.99 0.52
N LEU A 315 1.71 28.81 1.51
CA LEU A 315 1.81 28.44 2.93
C LEU A 315 0.99 27.19 3.26
N LEU A 316 -0.22 27.10 2.71
CA LEU A 316 -1.09 25.93 2.87
C LEU A 316 -0.43 24.68 2.25
N ALA A 317 0.22 24.81 1.09
CA ALA A 317 0.93 23.73 0.44
C ALA A 317 2.14 23.25 1.24
N GLU A 318 2.92 24.17 1.81
CA GLU A 318 4.05 23.85 2.69
C GLU A 318 3.58 23.12 3.96
N GLU A 319 2.53 23.62 4.63
CA GLU A 319 1.94 22.98 5.80
C GLU A 319 1.42 21.57 5.45
N THR A 320 0.82 21.41 4.26
CA THR A 320 0.34 20.12 3.77
C THR A 320 1.47 19.10 3.62
N LEU A 321 2.62 19.50 3.05
CA LEU A 321 3.79 18.63 2.94
C LEU A 321 4.35 18.27 4.32
N GLN A 322 4.44 19.23 5.23
CA GLN A 322 4.89 19.00 6.61
C GLN A 322 3.97 18.04 7.34
N ALA A 323 2.65 18.21 7.23
CA ALA A 323 1.67 17.31 7.83
C ALA A 323 1.78 15.89 7.26
N TRP A 324 1.90 15.75 5.94
CA TRP A 324 2.08 14.47 5.27
C TRP A 324 3.36 13.76 5.72
N GLU A 325 4.47 14.49 5.82
CA GLU A 325 5.75 13.92 6.24
C GLU A 325 5.75 13.56 7.74
N LYS A 326 5.23 14.43 8.60
CA LYS A 326 5.04 14.19 10.05
C LYS A 326 4.21 12.92 10.27
N MET A 327 3.09 12.79 9.56
CA MET A 327 2.22 11.62 9.61
C MET A 327 2.97 10.34 9.21
N ARG A 328 3.68 10.33 8.07
CA ARG A 328 4.43 9.15 7.59
C ARG A 328 5.57 8.77 8.54
N LYS A 329 6.38 9.73 8.99
CA LYS A 329 7.50 9.51 9.93
C LYS A 329 6.98 8.99 11.27
N GLY A 330 5.92 9.57 11.81
CA GLY A 330 5.30 9.12 13.06
C GLY A 330 4.71 7.72 12.93
N ALA A 331 3.97 7.42 11.87
CA ALA A 331 3.44 6.08 11.60
C ALA A 331 4.57 5.03 11.50
N GLN A 332 5.67 5.37 10.81
CA GLN A 332 6.84 4.50 10.74
C GLN A 332 7.47 4.24 12.12
N LYS A 333 7.48 5.23 13.02
CA LYS A 333 7.90 5.03 14.43
C LYS A 333 6.95 4.07 15.13
N LEU A 334 5.63 4.27 15.04
CA LEU A 334 4.62 3.41 15.67
C LEU A 334 4.76 1.95 15.20
N MET A 335 4.96 1.72 13.90
CA MET A 335 5.12 0.40 13.28
C MET A 335 6.32 -0.40 13.83
N LYS A 336 7.30 0.24 14.48
CA LYS A 336 8.42 -0.45 15.14
C LYS A 336 7.97 -1.26 16.36
N LEU A 337 6.94 -0.80 17.08
CA LEU A 337 6.43 -1.43 18.30
C LEU A 337 5.09 -2.12 18.09
N TYR A 338 4.20 -1.48 17.32
CA TYR A 338 2.86 -1.97 17.02
C TYR A 338 2.90 -2.72 15.68
N PRO A 339 2.79 -4.05 15.67
CA PRO A 339 2.97 -4.81 14.44
C PRO A 339 1.84 -4.54 13.45
N VAL A 340 2.20 -4.34 12.19
CA VAL A 340 1.24 -4.22 11.08
C VAL A 340 1.45 -5.36 10.09
N ARG A 341 0.36 -6.01 9.70
CA ARG A 341 0.33 -7.14 8.79
C ARG A 341 -0.41 -6.76 7.52
N VAL A 342 0.15 -7.17 6.39
CA VAL A 342 -0.44 -6.96 5.07
C VAL A 342 -0.54 -8.28 4.33
N CYS A 343 -1.53 -8.41 3.46
CA CYS A 343 -1.60 -9.53 2.54
C CYS A 343 -0.65 -9.27 1.36
N GLY A 344 0.23 -10.21 1.05
CA GLY A 344 1.15 -10.08 -0.09
C GLY A 344 0.50 -10.14 -1.48
N TYR A 345 -0.83 -10.21 -1.58
CA TYR A 345 -1.56 -10.39 -2.85
C TYR A 345 -2.73 -9.42 -3.07
N CYS A 346 -3.26 -8.83 -1.99
CA CYS A 346 -4.40 -7.91 -2.03
C CYS A 346 -4.17 -6.80 -1.00
N PRO A 347 -4.84 -5.65 -1.11
CA PRO A 347 -4.59 -4.47 -0.28
C PRO A 347 -5.12 -4.61 1.17
N GLU A 348 -5.27 -5.83 1.68
CA GLU A 348 -5.80 -6.06 3.03
C GLU A 348 -4.71 -5.79 4.08
N VAL A 349 -5.06 -5.00 5.09
CA VAL A 349 -4.18 -4.60 6.20
C VAL A 349 -4.81 -5.01 7.54
N HIS A 350 -3.96 -5.34 8.50
CA HIS A 350 -4.36 -5.66 9.86
C HIS A 350 -3.35 -5.10 10.86
N ILE A 351 -3.83 -4.36 11.86
CA ILE A 351 -3.02 -3.84 12.94
C ILE A 351 -2.99 -4.87 14.07
N GLY A 352 -1.88 -5.58 14.23
CA GLY A 352 -1.77 -6.62 15.24
C GLY A 352 -0.63 -7.62 14.96
N PRO A 353 -0.26 -8.43 15.95
CA PRO A 353 0.86 -9.37 15.83
C PRO A 353 0.64 -10.44 14.75
N SER A 354 -0.61 -10.82 14.48
CA SER A 354 -1.01 -11.81 13.49
C SER A 354 -2.26 -11.34 12.76
N GLY A 355 -2.27 -11.41 11.42
CA GLY A 355 -3.42 -10.97 10.63
C GLY A 355 -4.70 -11.77 10.91
N HIS A 356 -5.87 -11.25 10.54
CA HIS A 356 -7.15 -11.92 10.77
C HIS A 356 -7.32 -13.25 10.01
N LYS A 357 -8.38 -14.00 10.32
CA LYS A 357 -8.76 -15.26 9.66
C LYS A 357 -9.87 -15.09 8.61
N ALA A 358 -10.37 -13.87 8.37
CA ALA A 358 -11.37 -13.67 7.32
C ALA A 358 -10.88 -14.13 5.94
N GLN A 359 -11.74 -14.86 5.23
CA GLN A 359 -11.47 -15.50 3.94
C GLN A 359 -11.98 -14.67 2.75
N ASN A 360 -11.55 -13.40 2.66
CA ASN A 360 -11.98 -12.44 1.65
C ASN A 360 -10.85 -12.03 0.68
N CYS A 361 -9.77 -12.81 0.58
CA CYS A 361 -8.67 -12.52 -0.33
C CYS A 361 -9.06 -12.78 -1.80
N GLY A 362 -9.24 -11.72 -2.59
CA GLY A 362 -9.62 -11.77 -4.02
C GLY A 362 -8.46 -11.94 -5.01
N ALA A 363 -7.35 -12.55 -4.61
CA ALA A 363 -6.18 -12.73 -5.49
C ALA A 363 -6.31 -13.92 -6.45
N HIS A 364 -5.65 -13.91 -7.60
CA HIS A 364 -5.84 -14.88 -8.70
C HIS A 364 -5.69 -16.36 -8.30
N LYS A 365 -4.88 -16.68 -7.29
CA LYS A 365 -4.73 -18.05 -6.75
C LYS A 365 -5.60 -18.28 -5.49
N HIS A 366 -6.85 -17.78 -5.50
CA HIS A 366 -7.75 -17.85 -4.34
C HIS A 366 -8.33 -19.26 -4.10
N GLN A 367 -8.60 -20.04 -5.16
CA GLN A 367 -9.20 -21.38 -5.03
C GLN A 367 -8.35 -22.30 -4.15
N GLN A 368 -7.03 -22.26 -4.33
CA GLN A 368 -6.08 -23.09 -3.58
C GLN A 368 -5.94 -22.69 -2.09
N ARG A 369 -6.43 -21.52 -1.69
CA ARG A 369 -6.25 -20.98 -0.33
C ARG A 369 -7.56 -20.74 0.40
N ASN A 370 -8.69 -21.14 -0.18
CA ASN A 370 -10.02 -20.92 0.38
C ASN A 370 -10.21 -19.47 0.87
N GLY A 371 -9.83 -18.49 0.04
CA GLY A 371 -9.94 -17.06 0.34
C GLY A 371 -9.01 -16.52 1.44
N GLN A 372 -8.07 -17.31 1.97
CA GLN A 372 -7.17 -16.88 3.05
C GLN A 372 -6.07 -15.91 2.58
N HIS A 373 -5.67 -15.02 3.50
CA HIS A 373 -4.64 -14.01 3.27
C HIS A 373 -3.22 -14.55 3.43
N GLY A 374 -2.33 -14.11 2.53
CA GLY A 374 -0.89 -14.39 2.60
C GLY A 374 -0.15 -13.34 3.44
N TRP A 375 -0.33 -13.38 4.76
CA TRP A 375 0.19 -12.37 5.69
C TRP A 375 1.73 -12.23 5.68
N GLN A 376 2.19 -10.99 5.68
CA GLN A 376 3.59 -10.61 5.90
C GLN A 376 3.68 -9.30 6.68
N SER A 377 4.88 -8.90 7.11
CA SER A 377 5.10 -7.58 7.72
C SER A 377 4.84 -6.48 6.71
N ALA A 378 4.22 -5.39 7.14
CA ALA A 378 4.00 -4.20 6.33
C ALA A 378 5.26 -3.31 6.26
N VAL A 379 5.41 -2.58 5.16
CA VAL A 379 6.21 -1.35 5.07
C VAL A 379 5.29 -0.12 5.11
N ILE A 380 5.87 1.08 5.23
CA ILE A 380 5.09 2.32 5.35
C ILE A 380 4.13 2.52 4.16
N ASP A 381 4.54 2.15 2.95
CA ASP A 381 3.73 2.27 1.73
C ASP A 381 2.57 1.26 1.65
N ASP A 382 2.57 0.23 2.49
CA ASP A 382 1.39 -0.65 2.60
C ASP A 382 0.30 -0.01 3.49
N LEU A 383 0.71 0.84 4.44
CA LEU A 383 -0.20 1.54 5.34
C LEU A 383 -0.65 2.89 4.76
N ILE A 384 0.28 3.61 4.11
CA ILE A 384 0.09 4.93 3.50
C ILE A 384 0.59 4.84 2.05
N PRO A 385 -0.19 4.23 1.14
CA PRO A 385 0.23 4.02 -0.24
C PRO A 385 0.36 5.35 -0.99
N PRO A 386 1.52 5.68 -1.57
CA PRO A 386 1.66 6.85 -2.41
C PRO A 386 0.90 6.65 -3.73
N ARG A 387 0.23 7.69 -4.19
CA ARG A 387 -0.44 7.74 -5.49
C ARG A 387 0.46 8.48 -6.47
N TYR A 388 1.13 7.77 -7.36
CA TYR A 388 2.05 8.40 -8.30
C TYR A 388 1.31 9.03 -9.49
N VAL A 389 1.66 10.27 -9.81
CA VAL A 389 1.13 11.06 -10.94
C VAL A 389 2.27 11.55 -11.80
N TRP A 390 1.97 11.83 -13.08
CA TRP A 390 2.93 12.48 -13.98
C TRP A 390 3.21 13.89 -13.51
N HIS A 391 4.49 14.24 -13.44
CA HIS A 391 4.93 15.59 -13.12
C HIS A 391 4.61 16.53 -14.29
N VAL A 392 4.04 17.69 -14.00
CA VAL A 392 3.79 18.77 -14.96
C VAL A 392 4.89 19.83 -14.79
N PRO A 393 5.83 19.96 -15.76
CA PRO A 393 7.00 20.85 -15.61
C PRO A 393 6.63 22.33 -15.45
N ASP A 394 5.62 22.77 -16.20
CA ASP A 394 5.08 24.12 -16.14
C ASP A 394 3.56 24.04 -16.27
N VAL A 395 2.85 24.50 -15.23
CA VAL A 395 1.39 24.51 -15.17
C VAL A 395 0.79 25.48 -16.18
N ASN A 396 1.52 26.56 -16.50
CA ASN A 396 1.13 27.57 -17.48
C ASN A 396 1.67 27.25 -18.88
N GLY A 397 2.51 26.22 -18.98
CA GLY A 397 3.15 25.78 -20.21
C GLY A 397 2.26 24.87 -21.07
N PRO A 398 2.82 24.29 -22.13
CA PRO A 398 2.10 23.36 -22.97
C PRO A 398 1.71 22.09 -22.17
N PRO A 399 0.53 21.50 -22.44
CA PRO A 399 0.15 20.22 -21.84
C PRO A 399 1.17 19.12 -22.15
N LEU A 400 1.20 18.09 -21.29
CA LEU A 400 2.03 16.90 -21.52
C LEU A 400 1.75 16.32 -22.92
N GLN A 401 2.81 15.96 -23.64
CA GLN A 401 2.71 15.38 -24.98
C GLN A 401 2.93 13.86 -24.93
N ARG A 402 2.20 13.11 -25.77
CA ARG A 402 2.28 11.64 -25.74
C ARG A 402 3.66 11.15 -26.16
N GLU A 403 4.26 11.82 -27.12
CA GLU A 403 5.53 11.50 -27.75
C GLU A 403 6.70 11.72 -26.77
N LEU A 404 6.56 12.69 -25.86
CA LEU A 404 7.57 13.04 -24.85
C LEU A 404 7.44 12.25 -23.54
N ARG A 405 6.60 11.21 -23.50
CA ARG A 405 6.34 10.41 -22.29
C ARG A 405 7.60 9.88 -21.59
N SER A 406 8.64 9.55 -22.34
CA SER A 406 9.92 9.06 -21.80
C SER A 406 10.73 10.12 -21.06
N PHE A 407 10.43 11.42 -21.23
CA PHE A 407 11.13 12.52 -20.59
C PHE A 407 10.47 12.92 -19.26
N TYR A 408 9.14 12.81 -19.17
CA TYR A 408 8.43 13.15 -17.94
C TYR A 408 8.75 12.17 -16.81
N GLY A 409 8.88 12.71 -15.59
CA GLY A 409 8.94 11.93 -14.36
C GLY A 409 7.58 11.79 -13.69
N GLN A 410 7.59 11.13 -12.54
CA GLN A 410 6.41 10.96 -11.70
C GLN A 410 6.72 11.20 -10.23
N GLY A 411 5.74 11.74 -9.50
CA GLY A 411 5.83 12.03 -8.07
C GLY A 411 4.55 11.62 -7.35
N PRO A 412 4.56 11.50 -6.00
CA PRO A 412 3.33 11.32 -5.23
C PRO A 412 2.37 12.49 -5.46
N ALA A 413 1.07 12.22 -5.56
CA ALA A 413 0.04 13.21 -5.86
C ALA A 413 -0.01 14.35 -4.84
N VAL A 414 0.18 14.05 -3.56
CA VAL A 414 0.30 15.07 -2.50
C VAL A 414 1.47 16.02 -2.80
N VAL A 415 2.60 15.47 -3.27
CA VAL A 415 3.81 16.26 -3.58
C VAL A 415 3.59 17.12 -4.81
N GLU A 416 3.10 16.53 -5.90
CA GLU A 416 2.81 17.26 -7.14
C GLU A 416 1.79 18.38 -6.90
N MET A 417 0.73 18.11 -6.14
CA MET A 417 -0.30 19.11 -5.83
C MET A 417 0.26 20.28 -5.00
N CYS A 418 1.09 20.00 -3.98
CA CYS A 418 1.72 21.06 -3.20
C CYS A 418 2.75 21.85 -4.01
N MET A 419 3.49 21.20 -4.92
CA MET A 419 4.43 21.88 -5.81
C MET A 419 3.73 22.83 -6.78
N GLN A 420 2.64 22.40 -7.41
CA GLN A 420 1.84 23.27 -8.28
C GLN A 420 1.20 24.44 -7.50
N ALA A 421 1.01 24.28 -6.19
CA ALA A 421 0.57 25.32 -5.27
C ALA A 421 1.70 26.22 -4.72
N GLY A 422 2.94 26.08 -5.21
CA GLY A 422 4.07 26.95 -4.86
C GLY A 422 5.05 26.39 -3.83
N ALA A 423 4.79 25.21 -3.26
CA ALA A 423 5.71 24.62 -2.28
C ALA A 423 7.01 24.12 -2.92
N ALA A 424 8.11 24.22 -2.17
CA ALA A 424 9.40 23.69 -2.60
C ALA A 424 9.38 22.16 -2.77
N VAL A 425 10.13 21.67 -3.75
CA VAL A 425 10.23 20.24 -4.06
C VAL A 425 10.99 19.51 -2.95
N PRO A 426 10.43 18.43 -2.35
CA PRO A 426 11.19 17.58 -1.45
C PRO A 426 12.28 16.81 -2.19
N GLU A 427 13.52 16.89 -1.69
CA GLU A 427 14.73 16.34 -2.33
C GLU A 427 14.59 14.86 -2.74
N GLN A 428 13.97 14.05 -1.87
CA GLN A 428 13.78 12.61 -2.08
C GLN A 428 12.93 12.24 -3.32
N PHE A 429 12.18 13.18 -3.91
CA PHE A 429 11.36 12.95 -5.11
C PHE A 429 11.93 13.56 -6.39
N ARG A 430 12.98 14.40 -6.30
CA ARG A 430 13.59 15.02 -7.50
C ARG A 430 13.97 14.00 -8.56
N GLY A 431 14.58 12.90 -8.13
CA GLY A 431 15.04 11.81 -9.00
C GLY A 431 13.89 11.06 -9.71
N THR A 432 12.75 10.84 -9.04
CA THR A 432 11.59 10.18 -9.68
C THR A 432 10.78 11.14 -10.54
N MET A 433 10.76 12.42 -10.17
CA MET A 433 10.08 13.50 -10.91
C MET A 433 10.88 14.01 -12.12
N ARG A 434 12.16 13.61 -12.23
CA ARG A 434 13.05 13.92 -13.37
C ARG A 434 13.23 15.42 -13.61
N LEU A 435 13.33 16.19 -12.53
CA LEU A 435 13.45 17.65 -12.61
C LEU A 435 14.73 18.14 -13.30
N ASP A 436 15.77 17.30 -13.30
CA ASP A 436 17.06 17.63 -13.92
C ASP A 436 17.17 17.09 -15.36
N VAL A 437 16.07 16.59 -15.95
CA VAL A 437 16.02 16.12 -17.34
C VAL A 437 15.49 17.24 -18.23
N GLY A 438 16.29 17.65 -19.22
CA GLY A 438 15.83 18.57 -20.26
C GLY A 438 14.71 17.95 -21.08
N ILE A 439 13.55 18.60 -21.09
CA ILE A 439 12.37 18.16 -21.86
C ILE A 439 12.41 18.89 -23.20
N PRO A 440 12.44 18.15 -24.33
CA PRO A 440 12.37 18.75 -25.65
C PRO A 440 11.13 19.62 -25.82
N THR A 441 11.26 20.73 -26.55
CA THR A 441 10.16 21.67 -26.82
C THR A 441 9.11 21.05 -27.74
N ASP A 442 9.57 20.19 -28.65
CA ASP A 442 8.71 19.44 -29.56
C ASP A 442 9.21 17.98 -29.75
N PRO A 443 8.35 17.08 -30.27
CA PRO A 443 8.73 15.69 -30.52
C PRO A 443 9.86 15.52 -31.56
N LYS A 444 10.06 16.48 -32.47
CA LYS A 444 11.10 16.39 -33.50
C LYS A 444 12.48 16.63 -32.90
N GLU A 445 12.59 17.54 -31.94
CA GLU A 445 13.80 17.76 -31.15
C GLU A 445 14.21 16.48 -30.41
N ALA A 446 13.24 15.74 -29.87
CA ALA A 446 13.49 14.46 -29.20
C ALA A 446 14.01 13.36 -30.15
N GLU A 447 13.69 13.43 -31.44
CA GLU A 447 14.13 12.49 -32.48
C GLU A 447 15.49 12.86 -33.08
N MET A 448 16.00 14.07 -32.84
CA MET A 448 17.30 14.47 -33.35
C MET A 448 18.42 13.77 -32.57
N PRO A 449 19.19 12.85 -33.16
CA PRO A 449 20.41 12.38 -32.51
C PRO A 449 21.32 13.59 -32.31
N SER A 450 21.81 13.79 -31.09
CA SER A 450 22.78 14.83 -30.76
C SER A 450 23.94 14.80 -31.76
N LYS A 451 23.93 15.71 -32.75
CA LYS A 451 24.99 15.80 -33.77
C LYS A 451 26.34 16.27 -33.20
N LEU A 452 26.40 16.64 -31.92
CA LEU A 452 27.64 16.84 -31.19
C LEU A 452 28.11 15.53 -30.53
N THR A 453 28.68 14.62 -31.31
CA THR A 453 29.69 13.62 -30.84
C THR A 453 30.25 12.77 -31.99
N MET A 454 30.24 13.26 -33.24
CA MET A 454 30.85 12.55 -34.37
C MET A 454 31.87 13.44 -35.09
N ALA A 455 32.80 14.00 -34.33
CA ALA A 455 34.04 14.55 -34.86
C ALA A 455 35.15 14.29 -33.83
N GLY A 456 35.90 13.20 -34.02
CA GLY A 456 37.13 12.93 -33.27
C GLY A 456 37.12 11.65 -32.45
N ALA A 457 37.17 10.49 -33.11
CA ALA A 457 37.83 9.29 -32.61
C ALA A 457 37.83 8.21 -33.71
N GLU A 458 38.69 8.38 -34.72
CA GLU A 458 39.18 7.21 -35.45
C GLU A 458 40.23 6.51 -34.57
N GLY A 459 40.03 5.20 -34.39
CA GLY A 459 41.03 4.31 -33.81
C GLY A 459 40.85 4.03 -32.33
N VAL A 460 40.18 2.93 -32.01
CA VAL A 460 40.69 1.82 -31.16
C VAL A 460 39.62 0.74 -31.15
N LYS A 461 39.99 -0.45 -31.63
CA LYS A 461 39.18 -1.67 -31.53
C LYS A 461 39.18 -2.12 -30.07
N THR A 462 38.01 -2.14 -29.43
CA THR A 462 37.78 -2.92 -28.21
C THR A 462 36.41 -3.58 -28.25
N THR A 463 36.44 -4.87 -27.98
CA THR A 463 35.35 -5.86 -27.97
C THR A 463 34.11 -5.43 -27.19
N SER A 464 32.95 -5.54 -27.84
CA SER A 464 31.64 -5.28 -27.26
C SER A 464 31.23 -6.42 -26.31
N GLN A 465 31.24 -6.17 -25.00
CA GLN A 465 30.48 -6.95 -24.03
C GLN A 465 29.09 -6.35 -23.89
N LYS A 466 28.10 -7.13 -24.32
CA LYS A 466 26.67 -6.81 -24.31
C LYS A 466 26.13 -6.90 -22.88
N VAL A 467 25.95 -5.78 -22.20
CA VAL A 467 25.16 -5.69 -20.96
C VAL A 467 23.69 -5.52 -21.36
N ALA A 468 22.86 -6.49 -21.00
CA ALA A 468 21.43 -6.49 -21.28
C ALA A 468 20.66 -5.58 -20.31
N THR A 469 20.04 -4.53 -20.84
CA THR A 469 19.01 -3.74 -20.16
C THR A 469 17.68 -4.48 -20.17
N ALA A 470 17.09 -4.73 -19.01
CA ALA A 470 15.82 -5.41 -18.85
C ALA A 470 14.64 -4.42 -18.84
N GLY A 471 13.65 -4.65 -19.72
CA GLY A 471 12.24 -4.44 -19.38
C GLY A 471 11.53 -3.20 -19.94
N GLN A 472 11.51 -3.00 -21.26
CA GLN A 472 10.44 -2.21 -21.90
C GLN A 472 9.15 -3.05 -21.96
N ASN A 473 8.05 -2.48 -21.46
CA ASN A 473 6.70 -3.03 -21.63
C ASN A 473 6.22 -2.78 -23.06
N SER A 474 6.42 -3.75 -23.95
CA SER A 474 5.82 -3.78 -25.28
C SER A 474 4.39 -4.32 -25.22
N THR A 475 3.50 -3.68 -25.97
CA THR A 475 2.18 -4.16 -26.36
C THR A 475 2.27 -5.56 -26.98
N GLU A 476 1.71 -6.58 -26.33
CA GLU A 476 1.52 -7.90 -26.93
C GLU A 476 0.45 -7.82 -28.02
N ALA A 477 0.88 -7.64 -29.27
CA ALA A 477 0.24 -8.33 -30.37
C ALA A 477 0.59 -9.82 -30.23
N LEU A 478 -0.41 -10.70 -30.35
CA LEU A 478 -0.27 -12.14 -30.23
C LEU A 478 0.71 -12.68 -31.29
N HIS A 479 1.98 -12.82 -30.93
CA HIS A 479 2.88 -13.73 -31.64
C HIS A 479 2.68 -15.14 -31.06
N GLN A 480 1.99 -15.97 -31.83
CA GLN A 480 1.96 -17.41 -31.67
C GLN A 480 3.40 -17.95 -31.62
N ARG A 481 3.86 -18.29 -30.41
CA ARG A 481 5.22 -18.73 -30.12
C ARG A 481 5.45 -20.14 -30.65
N SER A 482 6.10 -20.27 -31.81
CA SER A 482 6.37 -21.54 -32.50
C SER A 482 7.56 -22.36 -31.95
N LYS A 483 7.98 -22.15 -30.69
CA LYS A 483 9.07 -22.92 -30.09
C LYS A 483 8.70 -23.39 -28.69
N LEU A 484 8.11 -24.60 -28.62
CA LEU A 484 8.01 -25.38 -27.40
C LEU A 484 9.43 -25.77 -26.92
N PRO A 485 9.71 -25.73 -25.61
CA PRO A 485 11.06 -25.95 -25.06
C PRO A 485 11.55 -27.40 -25.14
N TYR A 486 10.81 -28.30 -25.80
CA TYR A 486 11.16 -29.70 -25.95
C TYR A 486 10.88 -30.16 -27.38
N CYS A 487 11.85 -30.88 -27.97
CA CYS A 487 11.71 -31.51 -29.29
C CYS A 487 10.45 -32.41 -29.29
N PRO A 488 9.53 -32.28 -30.28
CA PRO A 488 8.30 -33.08 -30.35
C PRO A 488 8.57 -34.59 -30.23
N MET A 489 9.68 -35.05 -30.78
CA MET A 489 10.12 -36.44 -30.71
C MET A 489 10.42 -36.90 -29.27
N ARG A 490 11.02 -36.03 -28.43
CA ARG A 490 11.28 -36.34 -27.02
C ARG A 490 10.00 -36.38 -26.19
N MET A 491 9.04 -35.50 -26.48
CA MET A 491 7.73 -35.55 -25.82
C MET A 491 6.92 -36.78 -26.24
N ALA A 492 6.98 -37.16 -27.52
CA ALA A 492 6.36 -38.39 -28.00
C ALA A 492 6.98 -39.62 -27.31
N LEU A 493 8.32 -39.73 -27.27
CA LEU A 493 9.00 -40.82 -26.58
C LEU A 493 8.66 -40.89 -25.08
N GLY A 494 8.61 -39.74 -24.40
CA GLY A 494 8.18 -39.68 -22.99
C GLY A 494 6.72 -40.10 -22.79
N GLY A 495 5.82 -39.66 -23.68
CA GLY A 495 4.41 -40.07 -23.66
C GLY A 495 4.23 -41.56 -23.89
N PHE A 496 4.93 -42.15 -24.86
CA PHE A 496 4.92 -43.58 -25.11
C PHE A 496 5.46 -44.38 -23.92
N ALA A 497 6.54 -43.92 -23.27
CA ALA A 497 7.09 -44.59 -22.09
C ALA A 497 6.08 -44.63 -20.93
N ILE A 498 5.35 -43.53 -20.70
CA ILE A 498 4.31 -43.44 -19.66
C ILE A 498 3.12 -44.35 -20.00
N ALA A 499 2.67 -44.33 -21.26
CA ALA A 499 1.56 -45.19 -21.70
C ALA A 499 1.91 -46.69 -21.58
N MET A 500 3.12 -47.08 -21.97
CA MET A 500 3.61 -48.46 -21.84
C MET A 500 3.74 -48.91 -20.38
N THR A 501 4.20 -48.04 -19.48
CA THR A 501 4.28 -48.38 -18.05
C THR A 501 2.90 -48.55 -17.42
N LEU A 502 1.96 -47.65 -17.72
CA LEU A 502 0.58 -47.79 -17.24
C LEU A 502 -0.11 -49.03 -17.84
N GLY A 503 0.11 -49.33 -19.12
CA GLY A 503 -0.37 -50.53 -19.79
C GLY A 503 0.18 -51.81 -19.17
N TYR A 504 1.48 -51.86 -18.91
CA TYR A 504 2.12 -53.01 -18.24
C TYR A 504 1.56 -53.21 -16.83
N PHE A 505 1.44 -52.14 -16.03
CA PHE A 505 0.95 -52.25 -14.65
C PHE A 505 -0.51 -52.69 -14.57
N THR A 506 -1.34 -52.21 -15.50
CA THR A 506 -2.76 -52.62 -15.58
C THR A 506 -2.92 -54.08 -15.99
N LEU A 507 -2.11 -54.57 -16.95
CA LEU A 507 -2.08 -55.99 -17.30
C LEU A 507 -1.54 -56.85 -16.17
N TYR A 508 -0.49 -56.39 -15.48
CA TYR A 508 0.13 -57.11 -14.37
C TYR A 508 -0.84 -57.29 -13.20
N SER A 509 -1.64 -56.27 -12.88
CA SER A 509 -2.65 -56.35 -11.80
C SER A 509 -3.85 -57.24 -12.15
N LYS A 510 -4.06 -57.56 -13.44
CA LYS A 510 -5.20 -58.37 -13.91
C LYS A 510 -4.78 -59.76 -14.41
N LYS A 511 -3.52 -60.14 -14.22
CA LYS A 511 -2.99 -61.43 -14.67
C LYS A 511 -3.55 -62.58 -13.83
N LYS A 512 -3.66 -63.77 -14.44
CA LYS A 512 -3.90 -65.03 -13.69
C LYS A 512 -2.69 -65.35 -12.78
N PRO A 513 -2.89 -65.99 -11.62
CA PRO A 513 -1.82 -66.19 -10.63
C PRO A 513 -0.65 -67.02 -11.17
N GLU A 514 -0.84 -67.85 -12.19
CA GLU A 514 0.21 -68.66 -12.82
C GLU A 514 1.08 -67.87 -13.81
N ALA A 515 0.68 -66.66 -14.23
CA ALA A 515 1.42 -65.88 -15.22
C ALA A 515 2.57 -65.09 -14.59
N THR A 516 3.76 -65.16 -15.17
CA THR A 516 4.95 -64.46 -14.65
C THR A 516 4.99 -62.99 -15.12
N ALA A 517 5.86 -62.18 -14.51
CA ALA A 517 6.09 -60.80 -14.95
C ALA A 517 6.61 -60.72 -16.40
N LEU A 518 7.41 -61.72 -16.80
CA LEU A 518 7.94 -61.84 -18.15
C LEU A 518 6.81 -62.07 -19.18
N ASP A 519 5.81 -62.89 -18.83
CA ASP A 519 4.69 -63.18 -19.72
C ASP A 519 3.81 -61.95 -19.94
N VAL A 520 3.60 -61.15 -18.88
CA VAL A 520 2.91 -59.86 -18.98
C VAL A 520 3.70 -58.88 -19.83
N ALA A 521 5.02 -58.86 -19.73
CA ALA A 521 5.87 -58.01 -20.56
C ALA A 521 5.75 -58.39 -22.04
N LYS A 522 5.79 -59.69 -22.35
CA LYS A 522 5.63 -60.19 -23.72
C LYS A 522 4.27 -59.84 -24.33
N VAL A 523 3.19 -59.86 -23.54
CA VAL A 523 1.86 -59.40 -23.98
C VAL A 523 1.83 -57.89 -24.17
N ALA A 524 2.42 -57.12 -23.23
CA ALA A 524 2.46 -55.66 -23.31
C ALA A 524 3.27 -55.14 -24.52
N THR A 525 4.31 -55.89 -24.94
CA THR A 525 5.10 -55.59 -26.15
C THR A 525 4.52 -56.18 -27.44
N GLY A 526 3.35 -56.85 -27.37
CA GLY A 526 2.68 -57.45 -28.53
C GLY A 526 3.35 -58.71 -29.07
N THR A 527 4.31 -59.27 -28.34
CA THR A 527 5.08 -60.47 -28.74
C THR A 527 4.44 -61.79 -28.32
N SER A 528 3.30 -61.76 -27.60
CA SER A 528 2.52 -62.94 -27.25
C SER A 528 1.01 -62.63 -27.13
N SER A 529 0.16 -63.64 -27.28
CA SER A 529 -1.31 -63.48 -27.20
C SER A 529 -1.78 -63.12 -25.77
N PRO A 530 -2.78 -62.23 -25.59
CA PRO A 530 -3.33 -61.84 -24.28
C PRO A 530 -3.91 -63.01 -23.47
N GLU A 531 -4.36 -64.07 -24.12
CA GLU A 531 -4.91 -65.29 -23.49
C GLU A 531 -3.90 -65.97 -22.56
N ASN A 532 -2.61 -65.77 -22.80
CA ASN A 532 -1.54 -66.32 -21.96
C ASN A 532 -1.48 -65.69 -20.56
N THR A 533 -2.05 -64.50 -20.39
CA THR A 533 -1.97 -63.73 -19.13
C THR A 533 -3.34 -63.51 -18.48
N ARG A 534 -4.43 -63.65 -19.22
CA ARG A 534 -5.79 -63.41 -18.71
C ARG A 534 -6.40 -64.69 -18.11
N PRO A 535 -7.12 -64.60 -16.99
CA PRO A 535 -7.95 -65.70 -16.51
C PRO A 535 -9.09 -65.99 -17.50
N PRO A 536 -9.57 -67.24 -17.60
CA PRO A 536 -10.67 -67.59 -18.50
C PRO A 536 -11.93 -66.79 -18.14
N PRO A 537 -12.80 -66.47 -19.13
CA PRO A 537 -14.06 -65.79 -18.85
C PRO A 537 -14.88 -66.64 -17.88
N ARG A 538 -15.44 -66.00 -16.85
CA ARG A 538 -16.42 -66.65 -15.97
C ARG A 538 -17.69 -66.87 -16.80
N ASN A 539 -18.15 -68.11 -16.89
CA ASN A 539 -19.44 -68.45 -17.49
C ASN A 539 -20.60 -67.77 -16.75
#